data_AF-A0A817FUT6-F1
#
_entry.id   AF-A0A817FUT6-F1
#
_cell.length_a   1.000
_cell.length_b   1.000
_cell.length_c   1.000
_cell.angle_alpha   90.00
_cell.angle_beta   90.00
_cell.angle_gamma   90.00
#
_symmetry.space_group_name_H-M   'P 1'
#
loop_
_entity.id
_entity.type
_entity.pdbx_description
1 polymer ?
#
loop_
_entity_poly.entity_id
_entity_poly.type
_entity_poly.pdbx_seq_one_letter_code
_entity_poly.pdbx_strand_id
1 'polypeptide(L)'
;MIQKKHSTQPPIVRFINKTTDSTITTINSASPTTPASSSSTLSPSLIASTSHGDTNNIQNSLEQNEIPSVDDDDDDNELDLEFDMNELFNDDSCPQQTIQRILALQLQGQSNEVFLICNTHLYFHPTADIVRCLQVMIAFERIKEIKQIYVEQNKNVSIIWSGDFNANVTSLAYHLIFTGVLLTDTNHRSYNEDYAKIIKDFDYKSSIELSTYSNYAYTNYMLNYHGVIDHIFYDSKKFNFHRTIPMPTHEEVTEFTALPSCKIPSDHLAVVVELEIIE
;
A
#
# COMPACT_ATOMS: atom_id res chain seq x y z
N MET A 1 -43.32 17.86 -34.13
CA MET A 1 -43.03 16.92 -33.01
C MET A 1 -41.73 17.35 -32.38
N ILE A 2 -41.78 17.69 -31.10
CA ILE A 2 -40.69 18.27 -30.31
C ILE A 2 -39.65 17.17 -30.06
N GLN A 3 -38.42 17.34 -30.56
CA GLN A 3 -37.28 16.56 -30.09
C GLN A 3 -37.07 16.90 -28.61
N LYS A 4 -37.36 15.94 -27.72
CA LYS A 4 -36.95 16.04 -26.32
C LYS A 4 -35.42 16.06 -26.31
N LYS A 5 -34.83 17.24 -26.08
CA LYS A 5 -33.46 17.35 -25.56
C LYS A 5 -33.45 16.56 -24.26
N HIS A 6 -32.85 15.37 -24.25
CA HIS A 6 -32.43 14.76 -23.00
C HIS A 6 -31.45 15.75 -22.37
N SER A 7 -31.82 16.29 -21.22
CA SER A 7 -30.83 16.89 -20.32
C SER A 7 -29.91 15.74 -19.92
N THR A 8 -28.78 15.64 -20.60
CA THR A 8 -27.71 14.72 -20.26
C THR A 8 -27.01 15.31 -19.06
N GLN A 9 -27.56 15.08 -17.87
CA GLN A 9 -26.74 15.25 -16.68
C GLN A 9 -25.58 14.27 -16.81
N PRO A 10 -24.34 14.73 -16.58
CA PRO A 10 -23.16 13.88 -16.68
C PRO A 10 -23.30 12.68 -15.74
N PRO A 11 -22.78 11.50 -16.15
CA PRO A 11 -22.96 10.29 -15.37
C PRO A 11 -22.26 10.39 -14.01
N ILE A 12 -23.03 10.17 -12.94
CA ILE A 12 -22.53 10.09 -11.57
C ILE A 12 -22.27 8.62 -11.23
N VAL A 13 -21.04 8.32 -10.78
CA VAL A 13 -20.60 7.00 -10.36
C VAL A 13 -20.31 7.02 -8.86
N ARG A 14 -20.82 6.01 -8.14
CA ARG A 14 -20.61 5.85 -6.70
C ARG A 14 -19.55 4.80 -6.42
N PHE A 15 -18.55 5.16 -5.63
CA PHE A 15 -17.47 4.26 -5.19
C PHE A 15 -17.52 4.06 -3.68
N ILE A 16 -17.24 2.84 -3.25
CA ILE A 16 -17.24 2.44 -1.83
C ILE A 16 -15.88 1.80 -1.55
N ASN A 17 -15.14 2.33 -0.58
CA ASN A 17 -13.97 1.71 -0.01
C ASN A 17 -14.35 1.18 1.38
N LYS A 18 -14.30 -0.15 1.55
CA LYS A 18 -14.60 -0.80 2.82
C LYS A 18 -13.52 -1.82 3.10
N THR A 19 -12.72 -1.55 4.13
CA THR A 19 -11.77 -2.51 4.69
C THR A 19 -12.54 -3.49 5.55
N THR A 20 -12.43 -4.78 5.24
CA THR A 20 -12.99 -5.87 6.06
C THR A 20 -11.84 -6.67 6.62
N ASP A 21 -11.70 -6.68 7.94
CA ASP A 21 -10.74 -7.52 8.62
C ASP A 21 -11.14 -9.00 8.44
N SER A 22 -10.23 -9.82 7.90
CA SER A 22 -10.47 -11.25 7.62
C SER A 22 -10.19 -12.14 8.83
N THR A 23 -10.56 -11.70 10.03
CA THR A 23 -10.39 -12.42 11.30
C THR A 23 -11.75 -12.69 11.96
N ILE A 24 -12.68 -13.26 11.21
CA ILE A 24 -13.81 -13.98 11.80
C ILE A 24 -13.51 -15.48 11.66
N THR A 25 -12.94 -16.04 12.73
CA THR A 25 -12.82 -17.49 12.91
C THR A 25 -14.22 -18.09 13.02
N THR A 26 -14.66 -18.78 11.97
CA THR A 26 -15.92 -19.52 11.95
C THR A 26 -15.90 -20.60 13.04
N ILE A 27 -16.74 -20.45 14.07
CA ILE A 27 -17.03 -21.53 15.02
C ILE A 27 -17.97 -22.52 14.33
N ASN A 28 -17.46 -23.74 14.16
CA ASN A 28 -18.14 -24.88 13.54
C ASN A 28 -19.48 -25.22 14.21
N SER A 29 -20.48 -25.56 13.39
CA SER A 29 -21.49 -26.52 13.79
C SER A 29 -21.76 -27.52 12.65
N ALA A 30 -21.95 -28.78 13.07
CA ALA A 30 -22.37 -29.96 12.32
C ALA A 30 -21.30 -30.86 11.64
N SER A 31 -21.07 -32.02 12.27
CA SER A 31 -20.93 -33.35 11.64
C SER A 31 -22.20 -34.15 11.96
N PRO A 32 -22.54 -35.29 11.31
CA PRO A 32 -21.67 -36.20 10.54
C PRO A 32 -22.25 -36.73 9.20
N THR A 33 -21.39 -37.28 8.33
CA THR A 33 -21.44 -38.67 7.78
C THR A 33 -20.33 -38.87 6.73
N THR A 34 -19.46 -39.85 6.97
CA THR A 34 -18.51 -40.51 6.04
C THR A 34 -19.19 -41.73 5.38
N PRO A 35 -18.57 -42.57 4.49
CA PRO A 35 -17.14 -42.68 4.09
C PRO A 35 -16.83 -43.02 2.59
N ALA A 36 -15.52 -43.22 2.33
CA ALA A 36 -14.81 -43.90 1.22
C ALA A 36 -14.19 -42.96 0.15
N SER A 37 -12.94 -43.10 -0.33
CA SER A 37 -11.82 -44.05 -0.09
C SER A 37 -10.53 -43.54 -0.78
N SER A 38 -9.37 -43.79 -0.15
CA SER A 38 -8.02 -44.06 -0.72
C SER A 38 -7.40 -43.16 -1.82
N SER A 39 -6.24 -42.55 -1.54
CA SER A 39 -4.91 -43.10 -1.91
C SER A 39 -3.75 -42.12 -1.59
N SER A 40 -2.66 -42.70 -1.11
CA SER A 40 -1.34 -42.18 -0.72
C SER A 40 -0.48 -41.56 -1.84
N THR A 41 0.44 -40.65 -1.45
CA THR A 41 1.93 -40.65 -1.62
C THR A 41 2.44 -39.19 -1.77
N LEU A 42 3.16 -38.64 -0.78
CA LEU A 42 4.63 -38.56 -0.65
C LEU A 42 5.35 -37.78 -1.77
N SER A 43 5.98 -36.67 -1.36
CA SER A 43 6.91 -35.81 -2.10
C SER A 43 8.13 -36.56 -2.68
N PRO A 44 8.94 -35.95 -3.57
CA PRO A 44 10.10 -35.23 -3.05
C PRO A 44 10.59 -33.99 -3.83
N SER A 45 11.39 -33.22 -3.10
CA SER A 45 12.30 -32.13 -3.43
C SER A 45 13.33 -32.41 -4.54
N LEU A 46 13.77 -31.36 -5.25
CA LEU A 46 15.02 -31.34 -6.02
C LEU A 46 15.95 -30.24 -5.51
N ILE A 47 17.13 -30.66 -5.05
CA ILE A 47 18.34 -29.88 -4.84
C ILE A 47 19.26 -30.18 -6.03
N ALA A 48 19.85 -29.16 -6.63
CA ALA A 48 20.94 -29.31 -7.60
C ALA A 48 22.25 -28.85 -6.96
N SER A 49 23.19 -29.79 -6.89
CA SER A 49 24.56 -29.66 -6.42
C SER A 49 25.51 -29.21 -7.53
N THR A 50 26.56 -28.47 -7.18
CA THR A 50 27.88 -28.64 -7.81
C THR A 50 28.98 -28.55 -6.76
N SER A 51 29.79 -29.61 -6.73
CA SER A 51 30.99 -29.88 -5.92
C SER A 51 32.23 -29.14 -6.43
N HIS A 52 33.22 -28.92 -5.56
CA HIS A 52 34.70 -29.05 -5.70
C HIS A 52 35.26 -28.47 -4.38
N GLY A 53 36.22 -29.01 -3.62
CA GLY A 53 37.09 -30.18 -3.63
C GLY A 53 37.91 -30.10 -2.32
N ASP A 54 38.35 -31.25 -1.80
CA ASP A 54 39.00 -31.45 -0.50
C ASP A 54 40.30 -30.64 -0.27
N THR A 55 40.64 -30.32 0.99
CA THR A 55 41.81 -30.90 1.70
C THR A 55 42.02 -30.35 3.12
N ASN A 56 42.52 -31.24 3.97
CA ASN A 56 42.79 -31.16 5.41
C ASN A 56 43.94 -30.20 5.81
N ASN A 57 43.94 -29.66 7.04
CA ASN A 57 44.82 -30.07 8.18
C ASN A 57 45.19 -28.94 9.18
N ILE A 58 45.06 -29.29 10.48
CA ILE A 58 46.00 -29.09 11.61
C ILE A 58 46.26 -27.67 12.17
N GLN A 59 45.63 -27.40 13.32
CA GLN A 59 46.19 -27.28 14.69
C GLN A 59 47.37 -26.32 15.02
N ASN A 60 47.24 -25.71 16.21
CA ASN A 60 48.22 -25.04 17.09
C ASN A 60 48.51 -23.55 16.82
N SER A 61 48.76 -22.65 17.78
CA SER A 61 48.57 -22.49 19.24
C SER A 61 49.45 -21.28 19.64
N LEU A 62 48.99 -20.41 20.57
CA LEU A 62 49.80 -19.44 21.35
C LEU A 62 50.29 -18.22 20.51
N GLU A 63 50.39 -16.96 20.96
CA GLU A 63 50.68 -16.40 22.28
C GLU A 63 50.49 -14.85 22.27
N GLN A 64 50.07 -14.30 23.41
CA GLN A 64 50.48 -13.03 24.08
C GLN A 64 50.61 -11.67 23.35
N ASN A 65 49.88 -10.69 23.93
CA ASN A 65 50.20 -9.30 24.27
C ASN A 65 51.37 -8.57 23.56
N GLU A 66 51.07 -7.39 22.98
CA GLU A 66 51.80 -6.13 23.22
C GLU A 66 51.11 -4.93 22.51
N ILE A 67 50.95 -3.82 23.23
CA ILE A 67 50.73 -2.42 22.77
C ILE A 67 51.97 -1.69 23.35
N PRO A 68 52.75 -0.80 22.68
CA PRO A 68 52.30 0.37 21.89
C PRO A 68 53.22 0.85 20.72
N SER A 69 52.66 1.57 19.75
CA SER A 69 53.20 2.87 19.31
C SER A 69 52.28 3.56 18.31
N VAL A 70 52.16 4.87 18.47
CA VAL A 70 51.45 5.82 17.63
C VAL A 70 52.17 5.94 16.30
N ASP A 71 51.48 5.66 15.20
CA ASP A 71 51.79 6.21 13.88
C ASP A 71 50.54 6.92 13.37
N ASP A 72 50.72 8.18 13.00
CA ASP A 72 49.76 9.04 12.35
C ASP A 72 49.39 8.44 11.00
N ASP A 73 48.16 7.97 10.84
CA ASP A 73 47.56 7.77 9.52
C ASP A 73 46.18 8.44 9.53
N ASP A 74 46.03 9.39 8.59
CA ASP A 74 44.83 10.12 8.25
C ASP A 74 43.64 9.14 8.07
N ASP A 75 42.81 9.01 9.10
CA ASP A 75 41.58 8.24 9.01
C ASP A 75 40.43 9.20 8.65
N ASP A 76 40.47 9.71 7.41
CA ASP A 76 39.26 10.00 6.63
C ASP A 76 38.55 8.66 6.36
N ASN A 77 38.13 7.96 7.42
CA ASN A 77 37.14 6.91 7.34
C ASN A 77 35.78 7.62 7.26
N GLU A 78 35.53 8.22 6.11
CA GLU A 78 34.20 8.24 5.53
C GLU A 78 33.79 6.76 5.47
N LEU A 79 33.15 6.30 6.54
CA LEU A 79 32.44 5.03 6.56
C LEU A 79 31.35 5.16 5.50
N ASP A 80 31.72 4.84 4.27
CA ASP A 80 30.84 4.38 3.21
C ASP A 80 30.21 3.07 3.71
N LEU A 81 29.32 3.22 4.68
CA LEU A 81 28.30 2.24 4.98
C LEU A 81 27.36 2.28 3.79
N GLU A 82 27.74 1.54 2.74
CA GLU A 82 26.87 1.13 1.66
C GLU A 82 25.71 0.36 2.30
N PHE A 83 24.64 1.10 2.62
CA PHE A 83 23.47 0.56 3.31
C PHE A 83 22.74 -0.36 2.35
N ASP A 84 22.74 -1.66 2.67
CA ASP A 84 22.15 -2.67 1.82
C ASP A 84 20.61 -2.61 1.90
N MET A 85 19.94 -2.31 0.79
CA MET A 85 18.49 -2.42 0.67
C MET A 85 17.98 -3.82 1.09
N ASN A 86 18.82 -4.85 0.98
CA ASN A 86 18.49 -6.17 1.49
C ASN A 86 18.33 -6.20 3.02
N GLU A 87 18.99 -5.37 3.83
CA GLU A 87 18.74 -5.33 5.28
C GLU A 87 17.32 -4.84 5.60
N LEU A 88 16.80 -3.86 4.86
CA LEU A 88 15.41 -3.38 5.00
C LEU A 88 14.40 -4.47 4.63
N PHE A 89 14.71 -5.32 3.64
CA PHE A 89 13.85 -6.41 3.18
C PHE A 89 14.08 -7.75 3.89
N ASN A 90 15.23 -7.94 4.54
CA ASN A 90 15.62 -9.13 5.31
C ASN A 90 15.28 -9.01 6.79
N ASP A 91 14.86 -7.83 7.27
CA ASP A 91 14.18 -7.73 8.54
C ASP A 91 12.87 -8.55 8.45
N ASP A 92 12.68 -9.51 9.35
CA ASP A 92 11.44 -10.28 9.49
C ASP A 92 10.22 -9.35 9.76
N SER A 93 10.46 -8.07 10.08
CA SER A 93 9.47 -6.99 10.19
C SER A 93 9.08 -6.34 8.84
N CYS A 94 9.77 -6.66 7.74
CA CYS A 94 9.43 -6.20 6.41
C CYS A 94 8.15 -6.88 5.92
N PRO A 95 7.13 -6.13 5.43
CA PRO A 95 5.84 -6.70 5.06
C PRO A 95 5.98 -7.77 3.99
N GLN A 96 5.76 -9.02 4.36
CA GLN A 96 5.91 -10.13 3.42
C GLN A 96 4.85 -10.14 2.31
N GLN A 97 3.69 -9.45 2.45
CA GLN A 97 2.59 -9.52 1.47
C GLN A 97 1.68 -8.28 1.41
N THR A 98 2.12 -7.17 0.79
CA THR A 98 1.19 -6.14 0.30
C THR A 98 0.78 -6.44 -1.12
N ILE A 99 -0.54 -6.51 -1.38
CA ILE A 99 -1.10 -6.76 -2.71
C ILE A 99 -1.77 -5.50 -3.21
N GLN A 100 -1.36 -5.05 -4.40
CA GLN A 100 -2.13 -4.08 -5.18
C GLN A 100 -3.00 -4.83 -6.19
N ARG A 101 -4.30 -4.58 -6.18
CA ARG A 101 -5.23 -5.07 -7.20
C ARG A 101 -5.53 -3.96 -8.19
N ILE A 102 -5.50 -4.27 -9.47
CA ILE A 102 -5.84 -3.32 -10.55
C ILE A 102 -6.85 -4.02 -11.46
N LEU A 103 -8.05 -3.46 -11.56
CA LEU A 103 -9.12 -3.93 -12.43
C LEU A 103 -9.41 -2.88 -13.50
N ALA A 104 -9.26 -3.25 -14.77
CA ALA A 104 -9.65 -2.41 -15.89
C ALA A 104 -11.12 -2.65 -16.22
N LEU A 105 -11.95 -1.60 -16.12
CA LEU A 105 -13.37 -1.63 -16.45
C LEU A 105 -13.65 -0.74 -17.65
N GLN A 106 -14.31 -1.27 -18.67
CA GLN A 106 -14.74 -0.50 -19.83
C GLN A 106 -16.16 0.00 -19.63
N LEU A 107 -16.40 1.28 -19.94
CA LEU A 107 -17.73 1.86 -19.83
C LEU A 107 -18.68 1.27 -20.88
N GLN A 108 -19.83 0.78 -20.44
CA GLN A 108 -20.82 0.22 -21.36
C GLN A 108 -21.34 1.31 -22.30
N GLY A 109 -21.27 1.05 -23.61
CA GLY A 109 -21.67 2.01 -24.64
C GLY A 109 -20.60 3.05 -25.01
N GLN A 110 -19.48 3.13 -24.29
CA GLN A 110 -18.35 3.99 -24.61
C GLN A 110 -17.07 3.16 -24.68
N SER A 111 -16.81 2.56 -25.83
CA SER A 111 -15.75 1.56 -25.96
C SER A 111 -14.33 2.09 -25.77
N ASN A 112 -14.16 3.40 -25.80
CA ASN A 112 -12.86 4.04 -25.65
C ASN A 112 -12.57 4.45 -24.21
N GLU A 113 -13.57 4.46 -23.31
CA GLU A 113 -13.38 4.83 -21.90
C GLU A 113 -13.09 3.60 -21.04
N VAL A 114 -11.92 3.61 -20.39
CA VAL A 114 -11.44 2.58 -19.48
C VAL A 114 -11.12 3.21 -18.12
N PHE A 115 -11.61 2.57 -17.06
CA PHE A 115 -11.31 2.92 -15.68
C PHE A 115 -10.36 1.88 -15.09
N LEU A 116 -9.21 2.32 -14.59
CA LEU A 116 -8.35 1.49 -13.75
C LEU A 116 -8.79 1.68 -12.30
N ILE A 117 -9.51 0.68 -11.79
CA ILE A 117 -9.91 0.60 -10.39
C ILE A 117 -8.82 -0.12 -9.63
N CYS A 118 -8.05 0.65 -8.86
CA CYS A 118 -6.91 0.19 -8.09
C CYS A 118 -7.33 0.08 -6.62
N ASN A 119 -6.93 -1.00 -5.94
CA ASN A 119 -7.16 -1.17 -4.51
C ASN A 119 -5.91 -1.71 -3.82
N THR A 120 -5.55 -1.15 -2.68
CA THR A 120 -4.39 -1.61 -1.88
C THR A 120 -4.70 -1.62 -0.38
N HIS A 121 -3.90 -2.38 0.36
CA HIS A 121 -3.79 -2.25 1.82
C HIS A 121 -2.29 -2.16 2.14
N LEU A 122 -1.82 -0.95 2.45
CA LEU A 122 -0.40 -0.70 2.71
C LEU A 122 0.02 -1.16 4.11
N TYR A 123 1.33 -1.28 4.32
CA TYR A 123 1.85 -1.78 5.60
C TYR A 123 1.44 -0.94 6.80
N PHE A 124 0.93 -1.62 7.83
CA PHE A 124 0.25 -1.01 8.96
C PHE A 124 1.18 -0.40 10.02
N HIS A 125 2.44 -0.82 10.08
CA HIS A 125 3.31 -0.47 11.21
C HIS A 125 3.44 1.06 11.37
N PRO A 126 3.17 1.64 12.56
CA PRO A 126 3.05 3.10 12.70
C PRO A 126 4.26 3.90 12.24
N THR A 127 5.47 3.36 12.43
CA THR A 127 6.75 4.00 12.08
C THR A 127 7.22 3.68 10.65
N ALA A 128 6.53 2.81 9.91
CA ALA A 128 7.00 2.31 8.61
C ALA A 128 6.54 3.19 7.42
N ASP A 129 6.60 4.51 7.58
CA ASP A 129 6.12 5.46 6.56
C ASP A 129 6.92 5.37 5.26
N ILE A 130 8.22 5.09 5.36
CA ILE A 130 9.11 4.89 4.21
C ILE A 130 8.77 3.62 3.45
N VAL A 131 8.47 2.54 4.17
CA VAL A 131 8.02 1.28 3.56
C VAL A 131 6.74 1.54 2.75
N ARG A 132 5.80 2.31 3.31
CA ARG A 132 4.60 2.72 2.59
C ARG A 132 4.92 3.59 1.37
N CYS A 133 5.90 4.51 1.44
CA CYS A 133 6.35 5.27 0.27
C CYS A 133 6.88 4.34 -0.84
N LEU A 134 7.74 3.37 -0.52
CA LEU A 134 8.25 2.40 -1.49
C LEU A 134 7.12 1.57 -2.11
N GLN A 135 6.17 1.10 -1.30
CA GLN A 135 4.98 0.40 -1.77
C GLN A 135 4.14 1.27 -2.73
N VAL A 136 3.97 2.56 -2.41
CA VAL A 136 3.28 3.52 -3.27
C VAL A 136 4.01 3.76 -4.59
N MET A 137 5.34 3.88 -4.57
CA MET A 137 6.16 4.06 -5.78
C MET A 137 6.00 2.86 -6.72
N ILE A 138 6.14 1.64 -6.20
CA ILE A 138 5.92 0.41 -6.97
C ILE A 138 4.50 0.37 -7.52
N ALA A 139 3.52 0.70 -6.68
CA ALA A 139 2.11 0.75 -7.06
C ALA A 139 1.82 1.77 -8.18
N PHE A 140 2.46 2.94 -8.16
CA PHE A 140 2.37 3.92 -9.23
C PHE A 140 2.98 3.40 -10.54
N GLU A 141 4.16 2.79 -10.51
CA GLU A 141 4.78 2.22 -11.72
C GLU A 141 3.89 1.13 -12.33
N ARG A 142 3.31 0.25 -11.49
CA ARG A 142 2.35 -0.76 -11.95
C ARG A 142 1.12 -0.14 -12.62
N ILE A 143 0.56 0.93 -12.05
CA ILE A 143 -0.58 1.65 -12.64
C ILE A 143 -0.18 2.28 -13.97
N LYS A 144 0.99 2.92 -14.05
CA LYS A 144 1.50 3.54 -15.29
C LYS A 144 1.66 2.52 -16.41
N GLU A 145 2.27 1.37 -16.13
CA GLU A 145 2.45 0.30 -17.12
C GLU A 145 1.10 -0.18 -17.67
N ILE A 146 0.13 -0.47 -16.80
CA ILE A 146 -1.19 -0.93 -17.23
C ILE A 146 -1.94 0.17 -17.97
N LYS A 147 -1.86 1.42 -17.52
CA LYS A 147 -2.42 2.59 -18.22
C LYS A 147 -1.86 2.68 -19.64
N GLN A 148 -0.55 2.51 -19.79
CA GLN A 148 0.13 2.62 -21.09
C GLN A 148 -0.36 1.57 -22.09
N ILE A 149 -0.60 0.32 -21.65
CA ILE A 149 -1.17 -0.75 -22.50
C ILE A 149 -2.50 -0.31 -23.13
N TYR A 150 -3.38 0.34 -22.36
CA TYR A 150 -4.68 0.80 -22.88
C TYR A 150 -4.55 2.09 -23.71
N VAL A 151 -3.64 3.00 -23.35
CA VAL A 151 -3.35 4.21 -24.14
C VAL A 151 -2.85 3.82 -25.55
N GLU A 152 -1.98 2.82 -25.66
CA GLU A 152 -1.49 2.29 -26.94
C GLU A 152 -2.61 1.67 -27.80
N GLN A 153 -3.70 1.23 -27.16
CA GLN A 153 -4.92 0.78 -27.82
C GLN A 153 -5.89 1.93 -28.16
N ASN A 154 -5.43 3.19 -28.09
CA ASN A 154 -6.22 4.40 -28.27
C ASN A 154 -7.42 4.49 -27.31
N LYS A 155 -7.25 4.04 -26.06
CA LYS A 155 -8.25 4.22 -24.99
C LYS A 155 -7.96 5.46 -24.17
N ASN A 156 -9.04 6.11 -23.74
CA ASN A 156 -9.03 7.11 -22.68
C ASN A 156 -9.05 6.38 -21.34
N VAL A 157 -8.02 6.58 -20.53
CA VAL A 157 -7.83 5.84 -19.28
C VAL A 157 -7.90 6.78 -18.09
N SER A 158 -8.81 6.50 -17.18
CA SER A 158 -9.00 7.23 -15.92
C SER A 158 -8.63 6.32 -14.74
N ILE A 159 -8.07 6.88 -13.67
CA ILE A 159 -7.64 6.12 -12.49
C ILE A 159 -8.54 6.44 -11.31
N ILE A 160 -8.92 5.40 -10.57
CA ILE A 160 -9.47 5.49 -9.22
C ILE A 160 -8.67 4.54 -8.35
N TRP A 161 -8.12 5.04 -7.26
CA TRP A 161 -7.30 4.24 -6.34
C TRP A 161 -7.85 4.35 -4.93
N SER A 162 -8.46 3.27 -4.46
CA SER A 162 -8.95 3.14 -3.09
C SER A 162 -8.03 2.28 -2.24
N GLY A 163 -8.24 2.31 -0.93
CA GLY A 163 -7.58 1.38 -0.02
C GLY A 163 -7.49 1.88 1.40
N ASP A 164 -7.03 0.99 2.27
CA ASP A 164 -6.43 1.38 3.54
C ASP A 164 -4.95 1.65 3.27
N PHE A 165 -4.58 2.92 3.34
CA PHE A 165 -3.21 3.34 3.07
C PHE A 165 -2.35 3.32 4.33
N ASN A 166 -2.92 3.08 5.51
CA ASN A 166 -2.23 3.22 6.80
C ASN A 166 -1.43 4.54 6.90
N ALA A 167 -1.94 5.58 6.23
CA ALA A 167 -1.28 6.86 6.04
C ALA A 167 -2.31 7.97 6.15
N ASN A 168 -2.04 8.93 7.04
CA ASN A 168 -2.88 10.09 7.23
C ASN A 168 -2.32 11.30 6.47
N VAL A 169 -3.05 12.43 6.49
CA VAL A 169 -2.68 13.64 5.72
C VAL A 169 -1.32 14.25 6.08
N THR A 170 -0.69 13.81 7.17
CA THR A 170 0.64 14.24 7.64
C THR A 170 1.72 13.16 7.45
N SER A 171 1.42 12.08 6.72
CA SER A 171 2.35 11.01 6.37
C SER A 171 3.04 11.31 5.03
N LEU A 172 4.29 10.83 4.88
CA LEU A 172 5.04 10.92 3.62
C LEU A 172 4.34 10.15 2.49
N ALA A 173 3.82 8.96 2.79
CA ALA A 173 3.11 8.14 1.82
C ALA A 173 1.84 8.85 1.30
N TYR A 174 1.07 9.50 2.18
CA TYR A 174 -0.09 10.28 1.75
C TYR A 174 0.32 11.44 0.85
N HIS A 175 1.36 12.18 1.25
CA HIS A 175 1.87 13.29 0.43
C HIS A 175 2.28 12.78 -0.96
N LEU A 176 3.05 11.69 -1.02
CA LEU A 176 3.48 11.08 -2.27
C LEU A 176 2.29 10.67 -3.16
N ILE A 177 1.24 10.05 -2.60
CA ILE A 177 0.05 9.67 -3.38
C ILE A 177 -0.66 10.92 -3.92
N PHE A 178 -0.79 11.96 -3.08
CA PHE A 178 -1.54 13.15 -3.41
C PHE A 178 -0.83 14.07 -4.40
N THR A 179 0.48 14.28 -4.25
CA THR A 179 1.26 15.20 -5.09
C THR A 179 1.99 14.49 -6.22
N GLY A 180 2.13 13.17 -6.14
CA GLY A 180 3.00 12.39 -7.01
C GLY A 180 4.48 12.60 -6.73
N VAL A 181 4.89 13.33 -5.68
CA VAL A 181 6.28 13.67 -5.40
C VAL A 181 6.70 13.09 -4.07
N LEU A 182 7.84 12.39 -4.05
CA LEU A 182 8.46 11.98 -2.80
C LEU A 182 9.12 13.21 -2.17
N LEU A 183 8.67 13.58 -0.97
CA LEU A 183 9.40 14.59 -0.20
C LEU A 183 10.76 14.00 0.18
N THR A 184 11.78 14.85 0.25
CA THR A 184 13.13 14.49 0.68
C THR A 184 13.62 15.38 1.84
N ASP A 185 12.74 16.25 2.36
CA ASP A 185 13.04 17.11 3.51
C ASP A 185 13.22 16.27 4.77
N THR A 186 14.48 16.12 5.19
CA THR A 186 14.87 15.33 6.36
C THR A 186 14.34 15.87 7.68
N ASN A 187 13.76 17.07 7.72
CA ASN A 187 13.11 17.61 8.92
C ASN A 187 11.70 17.05 9.15
N HIS A 188 11.14 16.29 8.20
CA HIS A 188 9.84 15.66 8.42
C HIS A 188 9.94 14.54 9.47
N ARG A 189 8.99 14.51 10.42
CA ARG A 189 9.00 13.61 11.59
C ARG A 189 9.13 12.10 11.28
N SER A 190 8.79 11.69 10.06
CA SER A 190 8.88 10.29 9.62
C SER A 190 10.29 9.89 9.17
N TYR A 191 11.22 10.84 9.04
CA TYR A 191 12.63 10.52 8.81
C TYR A 191 13.32 10.23 10.13
N ASN A 192 13.94 9.05 10.21
CA ASN A 192 15.10 8.84 11.07
C ASN A 192 16.37 8.91 10.21
N GLU A 193 17.54 8.95 10.85
CA GLU A 193 18.83 9.10 10.14
C GLU A 193 19.08 7.98 9.13
N ASP A 194 18.64 6.75 9.43
CA ASP A 194 18.80 5.59 8.55
C ASP A 194 17.91 5.70 7.29
N TYR A 195 16.65 6.07 7.46
CA TYR A 195 15.68 6.26 6.37
C TYR A 195 15.97 7.49 5.50
N ALA A 196 16.53 8.54 6.10
CA ALA A 196 16.94 9.73 5.37
C ALA A 196 18.03 9.41 4.35
N LYS A 197 18.96 8.49 4.66
CA LYS A 197 19.97 8.03 3.72
C LYS A 197 19.34 7.28 2.54
N ILE A 198 18.39 6.38 2.81
CA ILE A 198 17.70 5.61 1.77
C ILE A 198 16.98 6.51 0.78
N ILE A 199 16.21 7.51 1.26
CA ILE A 199 15.34 8.33 0.38
C ILE A 199 16.06 9.50 -0.28
N LYS A 200 17.17 9.99 0.28
CA LYS A 200 17.93 11.12 -0.30
C LYS A 200 18.32 10.89 -1.76
N ASP A 201 18.54 9.63 -2.13
CA ASP A 201 18.93 9.25 -3.49
C ASP A 201 17.74 9.00 -4.44
N PHE A 202 16.50 8.98 -3.92
CA PHE A 202 15.29 8.82 -4.72
C PHE A 202 14.66 10.19 -5.05
N ASP A 203 15.05 10.76 -6.20
CA ASP A 203 14.26 11.82 -6.85
C ASP A 203 13.05 11.20 -7.57
N TYR A 204 12.05 10.77 -6.81
CA TYR A 204 10.86 10.13 -7.36
C TYR A 204 9.73 11.12 -7.63
N LYS A 205 9.26 11.12 -8.89
CA LYS A 205 8.08 11.85 -9.32
C LYS A 205 7.19 10.99 -10.23
N SER A 206 5.94 10.81 -9.82
CA SER A 206 4.88 10.26 -10.63
C SER A 206 4.23 11.33 -11.51
N SER A 207 3.89 10.95 -12.74
CA SER A 207 3.07 11.76 -13.65
C SER A 207 1.56 11.56 -13.45
N ILE A 208 1.18 10.70 -12.50
CA ILE A 208 -0.22 10.47 -12.14
C ILE A 208 -0.64 11.56 -11.14
N GLU A 209 -1.62 12.36 -11.54
CA GLU A 209 -2.22 13.41 -10.70
C GLU A 209 -3.54 12.90 -10.14
N LEU A 210 -3.67 12.84 -8.82
CA LEU A 210 -4.88 12.38 -8.14
C LEU A 210 -5.41 13.45 -7.19
N SER A 211 -6.68 13.34 -6.86
CA SER A 211 -7.34 14.10 -5.80
C SER A 211 -8.15 13.17 -4.93
N THR A 212 -8.48 13.61 -3.71
CA THR A 212 -9.29 12.85 -2.76
C THR A 212 -10.09 13.82 -1.89
N TYR A 213 -11.20 13.35 -1.34
CA TYR A 213 -11.88 14.03 -0.25
C TYR A 213 -11.34 13.49 1.07
N SER A 214 -10.74 14.37 1.89
CA SER A 214 -10.09 13.98 3.15
C SER A 214 -10.68 14.63 4.40
N ASN A 215 -11.79 15.38 4.28
CA ASN A 215 -12.41 16.08 5.41
C ASN A 215 -13.33 15.15 6.22
N TYR A 216 -12.75 14.07 6.75
CA TYR A 216 -13.38 13.16 7.72
C TYR A 216 -12.75 13.38 9.09
N ALA A 217 -13.51 13.13 10.16
CA ALA A 217 -12.93 13.09 11.50
C ALA A 217 -12.02 11.86 11.68
N TYR A 218 -12.48 10.71 11.18
CA TYR A 218 -11.77 9.44 11.19
C TYR A 218 -12.43 8.47 10.20
N THR A 219 -11.64 7.51 9.72
CA THR A 219 -12.12 6.34 8.97
C THR A 219 -11.85 5.05 9.72
N ASN A 220 -10.85 5.01 10.60
CA ASN A 220 -10.65 3.97 11.61
C ASN A 220 -10.89 4.54 13.01
N TYR A 221 -11.60 3.81 13.88
CA TYR A 221 -11.85 4.22 15.26
C TYR A 221 -11.74 3.06 16.26
N MET A 222 -10.55 2.90 16.81
CA MET A 222 -10.20 1.95 17.87
C MET A 222 -9.98 2.66 19.20
N LEU A 223 -9.94 1.90 20.31
CA LEU A 223 -9.79 2.44 21.66
C LEU A 223 -8.57 3.37 21.82
N ASN A 224 -7.45 3.00 21.20
CA ASN A 224 -6.17 3.70 21.34
C ASN A 224 -5.72 4.42 20.06
N TYR A 225 -6.55 4.42 19.02
CA TYR A 225 -6.22 5.03 17.74
C TYR A 225 -7.48 5.43 16.98
N HIS A 226 -7.48 6.63 16.43
CA HIS A 226 -8.49 7.06 15.46
C HIS A 226 -7.82 8.00 14.46
N GLY A 227 -8.15 7.82 13.18
CA GLY A 227 -7.52 8.58 12.11
C GLY A 227 -8.16 8.34 10.76
N VAL A 228 -7.81 9.18 9.80
CA VAL A 228 -8.19 9.04 8.39
C VAL A 228 -7.05 8.33 7.67
N ILE A 229 -7.22 7.03 7.43
CA ILE A 229 -6.24 6.17 6.73
C ILE A 229 -6.82 5.48 5.51
N ASP A 230 -8.15 5.49 5.37
CA ASP A 230 -8.86 4.98 4.20
C ASP A 230 -9.17 6.13 3.24
N HIS A 231 -8.80 5.98 1.97
CA HIS A 231 -8.98 7.03 0.97
C HIS A 231 -9.56 6.48 -0.33
N ILE A 232 -10.21 7.35 -1.10
CA ILE A 232 -10.55 7.11 -2.51
C ILE A 232 -9.94 8.25 -3.32
N PHE A 233 -8.77 7.97 -3.88
CA PHE A 233 -8.11 8.86 -4.82
C PHE A 233 -8.71 8.69 -6.22
N TYR A 234 -8.82 9.77 -6.98
CA TYR A 234 -9.35 9.76 -8.34
C TYR A 234 -8.60 10.76 -9.24
N ASP A 235 -8.56 10.48 -10.54
CA ASP A 235 -7.98 11.37 -11.55
C ASP A 235 -8.82 12.65 -11.68
N SER A 236 -8.31 13.76 -11.15
CA SER A 236 -9.02 15.05 -11.11
C SER A 236 -9.21 15.70 -12.49
N LYS A 237 -8.50 15.22 -13.52
CA LYS A 237 -8.70 15.65 -14.91
C LYS A 237 -9.86 14.92 -15.57
N LYS A 238 -10.35 13.84 -14.95
CA LYS A 238 -11.39 12.96 -15.49
C LYS A 238 -12.66 12.93 -14.65
N PHE A 239 -12.58 13.36 -13.39
CA PHE A 239 -13.71 13.37 -12.47
C PHE A 239 -13.83 14.68 -11.70
N ASN A 240 -15.06 15.16 -11.59
CA ASN A 240 -15.45 16.14 -10.59
C ASN A 240 -15.94 15.41 -9.33
N PHE A 241 -15.50 15.86 -8.16
CA PHE A 241 -16.09 15.41 -6.91
C PHE A 241 -17.49 16.02 -6.76
N HIS A 242 -18.49 15.15 -6.53
CA HIS A 242 -19.87 15.59 -6.33
C HIS A 242 -20.21 15.71 -4.84
N ARG A 243 -20.11 14.62 -4.10
CA ARG A 243 -20.37 14.57 -2.65
C ARG A 243 -19.84 13.30 -2.00
N THR A 244 -19.84 13.27 -0.68
CA THR A 244 -19.72 12.06 0.12
C THR A 244 -21.09 11.58 0.60
N ILE A 245 -21.18 10.30 0.96
CA ILE A 245 -22.29 9.82 1.80
C ILE A 245 -21.88 10.03 3.26
N PRO A 246 -22.75 10.61 4.11
CA PRO A 246 -22.42 10.83 5.51
C PRO A 246 -22.02 9.55 6.24
N MET A 247 -20.94 9.63 7.03
CA MET A 247 -20.53 8.60 7.98
C MET A 247 -21.51 8.55 9.17
N PRO A 248 -21.54 7.44 9.94
CA PRO A 248 -22.20 7.43 11.24
C PRO A 248 -21.72 8.58 12.13
N THR A 249 -22.62 9.08 12.98
CA THR A 249 -22.31 10.15 13.93
C THR A 249 -21.30 9.69 14.98
N HIS A 250 -20.63 10.63 15.64
CA HIS A 250 -19.68 10.30 16.71
C HIS A 250 -20.35 9.54 17.87
N GLU A 251 -21.60 9.87 18.19
CA GLU A 251 -22.40 9.17 19.21
C GLU A 251 -22.63 7.71 18.83
N GLU A 252 -23.01 7.43 17.57
CA GLU A 252 -23.20 6.06 17.08
C GLU A 252 -21.89 5.25 17.06
N VAL A 253 -20.76 5.90 16.73
CA VAL A 253 -19.44 5.24 16.69
C VAL A 253 -18.93 4.90 18.10
N THR A 254 -19.21 5.77 19.08
CA THR A 254 -18.69 5.65 20.46
C THR A 254 -19.67 5.01 21.44
N GLU A 255 -20.87 4.64 21.01
CA GLU A 255 -21.90 3.99 21.84
C GLU A 255 -21.35 2.78 22.62
N PHE A 256 -20.44 2.02 22.00
CA PHE A 256 -19.77 0.86 22.60
C PHE A 256 -18.26 1.12 22.85
N THR A 257 -17.91 2.37 23.16
CA THR A 257 -16.53 2.88 23.38
C THR A 257 -15.67 3.00 22.12
N ALA A 258 -15.61 1.96 21.30
CA ALA A 258 -14.85 1.94 20.05
C ALA A 258 -15.49 0.95 19.05
N LEU A 259 -14.88 0.82 17.88
CA LEU A 259 -15.24 -0.17 16.87
C LEU A 259 -14.26 -1.37 16.91
N PRO A 260 -14.66 -2.56 16.40
CA PRO A 260 -16.01 -2.91 15.95
C PRO A 260 -17.01 -3.00 17.11
N SER A 261 -18.30 -3.02 16.78
CA SER A 261 -19.39 -3.13 17.74
C SER A 261 -20.51 -4.04 17.24
N CYS A 262 -21.54 -4.29 18.06
CA CYS A 262 -22.70 -5.05 17.63
C CYS A 262 -23.53 -4.39 16.52
N LYS A 263 -23.34 -3.07 16.29
CA LYS A 263 -24.01 -2.31 15.22
C LYS A 263 -23.11 -2.07 14.01
N ILE A 264 -21.79 -1.97 14.22
CA ILE A 264 -20.81 -1.65 13.17
C ILE A 264 -19.76 -2.76 13.14
N PRO A 265 -19.72 -3.60 12.09
CA PRO A 265 -19.00 -4.87 12.10
C PRO A 265 -17.51 -4.77 11.75
N SER A 266 -16.95 -3.56 11.68
CA SER A 266 -15.53 -3.30 11.35
C SER A 266 -15.05 -2.14 12.23
N ASP A 267 -13.76 -2.12 12.55
CA ASP A 267 -13.07 -0.97 13.13
C ASP A 267 -12.89 0.19 12.15
N HIS A 268 -13.08 -0.07 10.86
CA HIS A 268 -13.14 0.92 9.78
C HIS A 268 -14.58 1.26 9.37
N LEU A 269 -14.79 2.54 9.05
CA LEU A 269 -15.99 3.09 8.43
C LEU A 269 -15.82 3.13 6.90
N ALA A 270 -16.86 2.72 6.18
CA ALA A 270 -16.83 2.70 4.73
C ALA A 270 -16.80 4.11 4.15
N VAL A 271 -15.75 4.44 3.40
CA VAL A 271 -15.64 5.70 2.66
C VAL A 271 -16.45 5.58 1.38
N VAL A 272 -17.39 6.50 1.18
CA VAL A 272 -18.27 6.51 -0.01
C VAL A 272 -18.28 7.88 -0.66
N VAL A 273 -17.90 7.92 -1.94
CA VAL A 273 -17.86 9.15 -2.75
C VAL A 273 -18.71 8.99 -4.00
N GLU A 274 -19.32 10.08 -4.43
CA GLU A 274 -19.93 10.23 -5.74
C GLU A 274 -19.03 11.11 -6.60
N LEU A 275 -18.64 10.58 -7.76
CA LEU A 275 -17.81 11.24 -8.75
C LEU A 275 -18.60 11.42 -10.04
N GLU A 276 -18.45 12.56 -10.66
CA GLU A 276 -19.06 12.91 -11.94
C GLU A 276 -17.99 12.87 -13.03
N ILE A 277 -18.22 12.11 -14.11
CA ILE A 277 -17.26 12.01 -15.22
C ILE A 277 -17.24 13.33 -16.00
N ILE A 278 -16.04 13.84 -16.28
CA ILE A 278 -15.82 15.01 -17.14
C ILE A 278 -15.84 14.56 -18.59
N GLU A 279 -16.71 15.18 -19.41
CA GLU A 279 -16.81 14.96 -20.86
C GLU A 279 -15.70 15.68 -21.65
#